data_AF-A0A832X223-F1
#
_entry.id   AF-A0A832X223-F1
#
_cell.length_a   1.000
_cell.length_b   1.000
_cell.length_c   1.000
_cell.angle_alpha   90.00
_cell.angle_beta   90.00
_cell.angle_gamma   90.00
#
_symmetry.space_group_name_H-M   'P 1'
#
loop_
_entity.id
_entity.type
_entity.pdbx_description
1 polymer ?
#
loop_
_entity_poly.entity_id
_entity_poly.type
_entity_poly.pdbx_seq_one_letter_code
_entity_poly.pdbx_strand_id
1 'polypeptide(L)' 'EELSLRNDLKKCTGTDLNHLQGDLKRAYVILIYEWVEYMGHLKNKYPYLFSLAVRTNPFNPEASIEVKE' A
#
# COMPACT_ATOMS: atom_id res chain seq x y z
N GLU A 1 7.95 -15.17 -2.39
CA GLU A 1 8.49 -16.31 -3.17
C GLU A 1 9.47 -15.83 -4.26
N GLU A 2 9.08 -15.05 -5.27
CA GLU A 2 10.03 -14.60 -6.30
C GLU A 2 11.09 -13.59 -5.79
N LEU A 3 10.67 -12.48 -5.16
CA LEU A 3 11.61 -11.48 -4.63
C LEU A 3 12.56 -12.05 -3.58
N SER A 4 12.09 -13.01 -2.77
CA SER A 4 12.90 -13.70 -1.76
C SER A 4 13.97 -14.63 -2.35
N LEU A 5 13.84 -15.04 -3.61
CA LEU A 5 14.85 -15.84 -4.32
C LEU A 5 15.93 -14.95 -4.95
N ARG A 6 15.73 -13.63 -4.97
CA ARG A 6 16.67 -12.64 -5.52
C ARG A 6 17.56 -12.12 -4.40
N ASN A 7 18.69 -12.80 -4.19
CA ASN A 7 19.64 -12.47 -3.13
C ASN A 7 20.20 -11.05 -3.22
N ASP A 8 20.32 -10.47 -4.43
CA ASP A 8 20.79 -9.11 -4.64
C ASP A 8 20.12 -8.49 -5.88
N LEU A 9 19.20 -7.55 -5.65
CA LEU A 9 18.49 -6.84 -6.71
C LEU A 9 19.42 -6.01 -7.60
N LYS A 10 20.60 -5.60 -7.11
CA LYS A 10 21.58 -4.85 -7.92
C LYS A 10 22.24 -5.71 -8.99
N LYS A 11 22.14 -7.05 -8.87
CA LYS A 11 22.67 -8.01 -9.86
C LYS A 11 21.63 -8.44 -10.89
N CYS A 12 20.39 -7.95 -10.77
CA CYS A 12 19.34 -8.27 -11.73
C CYS A 12 19.63 -7.58 -13.08
N THR A 13 19.27 -8.25 -14.17
CA THR A 13 19.40 -7.68 -15.51
C THR A 13 18.38 -6.55 -15.71
N GLY A 14 18.61 -5.67 -16.68
CA GLY A 14 17.64 -4.60 -16.99
C GLY A 14 16.24 -5.14 -17.35
N THR A 15 16.17 -6.23 -18.10
CA THR A 15 14.90 -6.91 -18.45
C THR A 15 14.16 -7.38 -17.20
N ASP A 16 14.90 -7.96 -16.27
CA ASP A 16 14.36 -8.49 -15.04
C ASP A 16 13.87 -7.39 -14.09
N LEU A 17 14.62 -6.29 -13.98
CA LEU A 17 14.16 -5.10 -13.25
C LEU A 17 12.90 -4.49 -13.86
N ASN A 18 12.78 -4.47 -15.20
CA ASN A 18 11.57 -3.99 -15.89
C ASN A 18 10.36 -4.88 -15.62
N HIS A 19 10.55 -6.21 -15.55
CA HIS A 19 9.50 -7.15 -15.14
C HIS A 19 9.01 -6.84 -13.72
N LEU A 20 9.94 -6.75 -12.77
CA LEU A 20 9.63 -6.43 -11.37
C LEU A 20 8.94 -5.07 -11.23
N GLN A 21 9.36 -4.07 -11.99
CA GLN A 21 8.69 -2.76 -12.00
C GLN A 21 7.23 -2.88 -12.46
N GLY A 22 6.98 -3.66 -13.52
CA GLY A 22 5.64 -3.94 -14.02
C GLY A 22 4.79 -4.63 -12.96
N ASP A 23 5.35 -5.61 -12.25
CA ASP A 23 4.66 -6.38 -11.22
C ASP A 23 4.31 -5.52 -10.02
N LEU A 24 5.28 -4.75 -9.53
CA LEU A 24 5.07 -3.78 -8.45
C LEU A 24 3.98 -2.78 -8.83
N LYS A 25 4.03 -2.22 -10.03
CA LYS A 25 3.00 -1.28 -10.49
C LYS A 25 1.60 -1.90 -10.42
N ARG A 26 1.43 -3.14 -10.88
CA ARG A 26 0.12 -3.84 -10.83
C ARG A 26 -0.31 -4.08 -9.39
N ALA A 27 0.59 -4.55 -8.52
CA ALA A 27 0.29 -4.79 -7.11
C ALA A 27 -0.12 -3.50 -6.38
N TYR A 28 0.63 -2.41 -6.54
CA TYR A 28 0.32 -1.13 -5.90
C TYR A 28 -1.02 -0.56 -6.36
N VAL A 29 -1.36 -0.66 -7.65
CA VAL A 29 -2.68 -0.23 -8.15
C VAL A 29 -3.82 -1.02 -7.48
N ILE A 30 -3.68 -2.35 -7.40
CA ILE A 30 -4.69 -3.20 -6.76
C ILE A 30 -4.80 -2.88 -5.27
N LEU A 31 -3.67 -2.73 -4.55
CA LEU A 31 -3.68 -2.41 -3.12
C LEU A 31 -4.34 -1.06 -2.82
N ILE A 32 -4.15 -0.05 -3.67
CA ILE A 32 -4.84 1.24 -3.52
C ILE A 32 -6.35 1.06 -3.70
N TYR A 33 -6.79 0.30 -4.70
CA TYR A 33 -8.21 0.03 -4.93
C TYR A 33 -8.84 -0.68 -3.73
N GLU A 34 -8.23 -1.77 -3.27
CA GLU A 34 -8.68 -2.53 -2.10
C GLU A 34 -8.72 -1.67 -0.84
N TRP A 35 -7.73 -0.78 -0.63
CA TRP A 35 -7.74 0.14 0.49
C TRP A 35 -8.95 1.09 0.42
N VAL A 36 -9.26 1.67 -0.74
CA VAL A 36 -10.42 2.56 -0.92
C VAL A 36 -11.73 1.83 -0.67
N GLU A 37 -11.90 0.63 -1.22
CA GLU A 37 -13.08 -0.22 -0.98
C GLU A 37 -13.23 -0.55 0.51
N TYR A 38 -12.13 -0.92 1.17
CA TYR A 38 -12.12 -1.21 2.60
C TYR A 38 -12.46 0.04 3.44
N MET A 39 -11.97 1.21 3.06
CA MET A 39 -12.36 2.48 3.70
C MET A 39 -13.87 2.74 3.57
N GLY A 40 -14.48 2.39 2.43
CA GLY A 40 -15.93 2.41 2.25
C GLY A 40 -16.66 1.45 3.20
N HIS A 41 -16.17 0.22 3.33
CA HIS A 41 -16.70 -0.75 4.29
C HIS A 41 -16.60 -0.23 5.73
N LEU A 42 -15.42 0.25 6.16
CA LEU A 42 -15.21 0.80 7.49
C LEU A 42 -16.12 1.99 7.76
N LYS A 43 -16.28 2.92 6.82
CA LYS A 43 -17.16 4.08 6.97
C LYS A 43 -18.59 3.67 7.29
N ASN A 44 -19.08 2.61 6.65
CA ASN A 44 -20.45 2.16 6.77
C ASN A 44 -20.71 1.25 7.98
N LYS A 45 -19.72 0.46 8.39
CA LYS A 45 -19.89 -0.59 9.42
C LYS A 45 -19.17 -0.29 10.73
N TYR A 46 -18.08 0.45 10.68
CA TYR A 46 -17.20 0.74 11.83
C TYR A 46 -16.67 2.19 11.80
N PRO A 47 -17.52 3.22 12.00
CA PRO A 47 -17.13 4.61 11.83
C PRO A 47 -15.93 5.06 12.68
N TYR A 48 -15.75 4.49 13.87
CA TYR A 48 -14.57 4.74 14.71
C TYR A 48 -13.27 4.23 14.07
N LEU A 49 -13.28 3.01 13.53
CA LEU A 49 -12.13 2.44 12.82
C LEU A 49 -11.85 3.19 11.53
N PHE A 50 -12.89 3.64 10.82
CA PHE A 50 -12.75 4.51 9.66
C PHE A 50 -12.01 5.80 10.03
N SER A 51 -12.43 6.48 11.10
CA SER A 51 -11.79 7.72 11.56
C SER A 51 -10.32 7.51 11.88
N LEU A 52 -9.98 6.42 12.57
CA LEU A 52 -8.59 6.07 12.86
C LEU A 52 -7.79 5.79 11.58
N ALA A 53 -8.32 4.96 10.68
CA ALA A 53 -7.65 4.57 9.44
C ALA A 53 -7.43 5.75 8.47
N VAL A 54 -8.33 6.75 8.44
CA VAL A 54 -8.12 8.00 7.70
C VAL A 54 -6.98 8.82 8.32
N ARG A 55 -6.91 8.92 9.66
CA ARG A 55 -5.85 9.68 10.34
C ARG A 55 -4.48 9.03 10.15
N THR A 56 -4.42 7.70 10.19
CA THR A 56 -3.21 6.91 9.96
C THR A 56 -3.11 6.41 8.51
N ASN A 57 -3.57 7.21 7.54
CA ASN A 57 -3.60 6.83 6.14
C ASN A 57 -2.19 6.44 5.65
N PRO A 58 -1.97 5.20 5.17
CA PRO A 58 -0.64 4.72 4.75
C PRO A 58 -0.08 5.47 3.53
N PHE A 59 -0.90 6.22 2.80
CA PHE A 59 -0.50 7.02 1.65
C PHE A 59 -0.13 8.47 2.02
N ASN A 60 -0.21 8.84 3.29
CA ASN A 60 0.25 10.12 3.81
C ASN A 60 1.44 9.89 4.76
N PRO A 61 2.68 10.19 4.35
CA PRO A 61 3.85 10.05 5.23
C PRO A 61 3.78 10.89 6.50
N GLU A 62 3.03 12.00 6.46
CA GLU A 62 2.83 12.92 7.58
C GLU A 62 1.57 12.58 8.40
N ALA A 63 0.97 11.40 8.17
CA ALA A 63 -0.16 10.91 8.94
C ALA A 63 0.19 10.81 10.44
N SER A 64 -0.71 11.28 11.29
CA SER A 64 -0.57 11.18 12.75
C SER A 64 -1.79 10.53 13.36
N ILE A 65 -1.54 9.70 14.38
CA ILE A 65 -2.61 9.03 15.12
C ILE A 65 -3.39 10.01 16.01
N GLU A 66 -2.74 11.08 16.45
CA GLU A 66 -3.28 12.07 17.36
C GLU A 66 -4.35 12.94 16.68
N VAL A 67 -5.40 13.28 17.44
CA VAL A 67 -6.39 14.27 17.01
C VAL A 67 -5.82 15.64 17.35
N LYS A 68 -5.55 16.45 16.33
CA LYS A 68 -5.16 17.85 16.53
C LYS A 68 -6.38 18.67 16.93
N GLU A 69 -6.20 19.59 17.88
CA GLU A 69 -7.20 20.58 18.28
C GLU A 69 -7.51 21.58 17.16
#